data_AF-A0A914RJF1-F1
#
_entry.id   AF-A0A914RJF1-F1
#
_cell.length_a   1.000
_cell.length_b   1.000
_cell.length_c   1.000
_cell.angle_alpha   90.00
_cell.angle_beta   90.00
_cell.angle_gamma   90.00
#
_symmetry.space_group_name_H-M   'P 1'
#
loop_
_entity.id
_entity.type
_entity.pdbx_description
1 polymer ?
#
loop_
_entity_poly.entity_id
_entity_poly.type
_entity_poly.pdbx_seq_one_letter_code
_entity_poly.pdbx_strand_id
1 'polypeptide(L)'
;MLRCSKCSNMAAVRYSRDGNPVCRECFIELLELNVHETIVKCEMFKRGEKGYRDDSLKAVERNHLYGWTMDEIVSKIGTKNNCTFCGVFRRQALDRGALMLGANKLVTGHNADDMAETILMNLLRGDIARLQRSATIVTGW
;
A
#
# COMPACT_ATOMS: atom_id res chain seq x y z
N MET A 1 -27.31 13.76 18.01
CA MET A 1 -26.37 12.71 17.53
C MET A 1 -26.78 12.30 16.14
N LEU A 2 -25.82 12.11 15.23
CA LEU A 2 -26.09 11.65 13.86
C LEU A 2 -26.44 10.15 13.87
N ARG A 3 -27.38 9.75 13.01
CA ARG A 3 -27.72 8.35 12.75
C ARG A 3 -27.01 7.85 11.50
N CYS A 4 -26.72 6.55 11.47
CA CYS A 4 -26.16 5.87 10.32
C CYS A 4 -27.14 5.95 9.14
N SER A 5 -26.63 6.39 7.99
CA SER A 5 -27.39 6.48 6.74
C SER A 5 -27.80 5.13 6.14
N LYS A 6 -27.24 4.01 6.63
CA LYS A 6 -27.51 2.65 6.12
C LYS A 6 -28.44 1.82 7.00
N CYS A 7 -28.33 1.93 8.32
CA CYS A 7 -29.04 1.04 9.27
C CYS A 7 -29.66 1.76 10.47
N SER A 8 -29.68 3.10 10.49
CA SER A 8 -30.26 3.92 11.57
C SER A 8 -29.63 3.80 12.97
N ASN A 9 -28.60 2.97 13.16
CA ASN A 9 -27.79 2.94 14.38
C ASN A 9 -27.07 4.28 14.64
N MET A 10 -26.44 4.44 15.80
CA MET A 10 -25.63 5.64 16.07
C MET A 10 -24.43 5.69 15.12
N ALA A 11 -24.23 6.84 14.45
CA ALA A 11 -23.09 7.01 13.57
C ALA A 11 -21.79 7.17 14.37
N ALA A 12 -20.70 6.65 13.81
CA ALA A 12 -19.36 6.73 14.38
C ALA A 12 -18.41 7.59 13.53
N VAL A 13 -18.56 7.56 12.21
CA VAL A 13 -17.68 8.25 11.25
C VAL A 13 -18.49 8.86 10.11
N ARG A 14 -17.91 9.85 9.42
CA ARG A 14 -18.36 10.27 8.09
C ARG A 14 -17.60 9.47 7.05
N TYR A 15 -18.33 8.89 6.10
CA TYR A 15 -17.73 8.09 5.07
C TYR A 15 -16.99 8.99 4.07
N SER A 16 -15.74 8.63 3.73
CA SER A 16 -14.86 9.47 2.91
C SER A 16 -15.35 9.67 1.48
N ARG A 17 -16.10 8.70 0.93
CA ARG A 17 -16.52 8.70 -0.49
C ARG A 17 -17.67 9.67 -0.78
N ASP A 18 -18.61 9.84 0.16
CA ASP A 18 -19.83 10.63 -0.05
C ASP A 18 -20.20 11.57 1.12
N GLY A 19 -19.44 11.55 2.22
CA GLY A 19 -19.64 12.41 3.39
C GLY A 19 -20.77 11.96 4.33
N ASN A 20 -21.49 10.88 4.00
CA ASN A 20 -22.63 10.41 4.78
C ASN A 20 -22.18 9.84 6.15
N PRO A 21 -22.92 10.09 7.24
CA PRO A 21 -22.63 9.47 8.53
C PRO A 21 -22.96 7.97 8.48
N VAL A 22 -22.06 7.14 9.01
CA VAL A 22 -22.20 5.68 9.08
C VAL A 22 -21.74 5.13 10.44
N CYS A 23 -22.33 4.03 10.89
CA CYS A 23 -21.86 3.30 12.07
C CYS A 23 -20.62 2.46 11.72
N ARG A 24 -19.99 1.85 12.74
CA ARG A 24 -18.77 1.05 12.58
C ARG A 24 -18.98 -0.15 11.65
N GLU A 25 -20.09 -0.87 11.83
CA GLU A 25 -20.41 -2.08 11.09
C GLU A 25 -20.61 -1.77 9.61
N CYS A 26 -21.48 -0.81 9.30
CA CYS A 26 -21.70 -0.37 7.92
C CYS A 26 -20.44 0.25 7.29
N PHE A 27 -19.58 0.91 8.07
CA PHE A 27 -18.30 1.40 7.54
C PHE A 27 -17.38 0.26 7.09
N ILE A 28 -17.27 -0.82 7.89
CA ILE A 28 -16.44 -1.99 7.54
C ILE A 28 -16.97 -2.63 6.25
N GLU A 29 -18.28 -2.83 6.14
CA GLU A 29 -18.90 -3.38 4.92
C GLU A 29 -18.64 -2.50 3.69
N LEU A 30 -18.80 -1.18 3.82
CA LEU A 30 -18.54 -0.24 2.72
C LEU A 30 -17.06 -0.21 2.33
N LEU A 31 -16.15 -0.29 3.31
CA LEU A 31 -14.71 -0.35 3.08
C LEU A 31 -14.33 -1.63 2.34
N GLU A 32 -14.81 -2.79 2.81
CA GLU A 32 -14.56 -4.08 2.17
C GLU A 32 -15.12 -4.13 0.74
N LEU A 33 -16.31 -3.57 0.53
CA LEU A 33 -16.91 -3.45 -0.79
C LEU A 33 -16.05 -2.60 -1.73
N ASN A 34 -15.59 -1.42 -1.29
CA ASN A 34 -14.71 -0.58 -2.11
C ASN A 34 -13.40 -1.26 -2.49
N VAL A 35 -12.78 -1.97 -1.52
CA VAL A 35 -11.54 -2.72 -1.77
C VAL A 35 -11.80 -3.83 -2.79
N HIS A 36 -12.92 -4.55 -2.65
CA HIS A 36 -13.35 -5.56 -3.60
C HIS A 36 -13.59 -4.99 -5.00
N GLU A 37 -14.35 -3.89 -5.11
CA GLU A 37 -14.58 -3.18 -6.38
C GLU A 37 -13.26 -2.79 -7.05
N THR A 38 -12.28 -2.29 -6.27
CA THR A 38 -10.97 -1.91 -6.79
C THR A 38 -10.19 -3.11 -7.31
N ILE A 39 -10.19 -4.22 -6.56
CA ILE A 39 -9.54 -5.47 -6.96
C ILE A 39 -10.11 -5.99 -8.28
N VAL A 40 -11.44 -6.02 -8.40
CA VAL A 40 -12.13 -6.54 -9.59
C VAL A 40 -11.91 -5.61 -10.78
N LYS A 41 -12.10 -4.29 -10.61
CA LYS A 41 -11.96 -3.30 -11.67
C LYS A 41 -10.53 -3.24 -12.23
N CYS A 42 -9.53 -3.43 -11.39
CA CYS A 42 -8.12 -3.39 -11.79
C CYS A 42 -7.53 -4.77 -12.08
N GLU A 43 -8.37 -5.83 -12.08
CA GLU A 43 -7.96 -7.21 -12.34
C GLU A 43 -6.77 -7.67 -11.48
N MET A 44 -6.70 -7.21 -10.22
CA MET A 44 -5.53 -7.42 -9.35
C MET A 44 -5.32 -8.91 -9.01
N PHE A 45 -6.41 -9.65 -8.77
CA PHE A 45 -6.37 -11.07 -8.39
C PHE A 45 -7.46 -11.87 -9.10
N LYS A 46 -7.22 -13.17 -9.25
CA LYS A 46 -8.25 -14.14 -9.62
C LYS A 46 -8.83 -14.80 -8.37
N ARG A 47 -10.10 -15.16 -8.41
CA ARG A 47 -10.76 -15.87 -7.30
C ARG A 47 -10.05 -17.21 -7.05
N GLY A 48 -9.67 -17.46 -5.80
CA GLY A 48 -8.97 -18.68 -5.40
C GLY A 48 -7.44 -18.59 -5.40
N GLU A 49 -6.86 -17.43 -5.73
CA GLU A 49 -5.42 -17.22 -5.55
C GLU A 49 -5.05 -17.24 -4.05
N LYS A 50 -4.00 -18.02 -3.71
CA LYS A 50 -3.53 -18.19 -2.33
C LYS A 50 -2.77 -16.94 -1.86
N GLY A 51 -3.16 -16.40 -0.71
CA GLY A 51 -2.43 -15.33 -0.03
C GLY A 51 -1.36 -15.88 0.93
N TYR A 52 -0.30 -15.10 1.16
CA TYR A 52 0.85 -15.45 2.01
C TYR A 52 1.09 -14.43 3.14
N ARG A 53 0.03 -13.80 3.66
CA ARG A 53 0.12 -12.60 4.53
C ARG A 53 1.11 -12.75 5.70
N ASP A 54 1.09 -13.89 6.40
CA ASP A 54 1.92 -14.11 7.59
C ASP A 54 3.36 -14.55 7.23
N ASP A 55 3.53 -15.23 6.11
CA ASP A 55 4.85 -15.65 5.61
C ASP A 55 5.63 -14.49 4.97
N SER A 56 4.92 -13.46 4.47
CA SER A 56 5.52 -12.23 3.96
C SER A 56 6.36 -11.49 5.01
N LEU A 57 6.02 -11.59 6.30
CA LEU A 57 6.78 -10.94 7.37
C LEU A 57 8.15 -11.58 7.57
N LYS A 58 8.23 -12.92 7.49
CA LYS A 58 9.51 -13.65 7.61
C LYS A 58 10.49 -13.31 6.49
N ALA A 59 9.98 -12.97 5.30
CA ALA A 59 10.81 -12.54 4.19
C ALA A 59 11.48 -11.16 4.41
N VAL A 60 10.84 -10.29 5.20
CA VAL A 60 11.34 -8.94 5.50
C VAL A 60 12.07 -8.88 6.86
N GLU A 61 11.83 -9.84 7.75
CA GLU A 61 12.50 -9.96 9.06
C GLU A 61 14.02 -10.03 8.95
N ARG A 62 14.56 -10.57 7.84
CA ARG A 62 16.00 -10.55 7.59
C ARG A 62 16.40 -9.18 7.02
N ASN A 63 16.45 -8.19 7.89
CA ASN A 63 16.88 -6.80 7.62
C ASN A 63 18.40 -6.67 7.32
N HIS A 64 19.02 -7.75 6.85
CA HIS A 64 20.40 -7.85 6.37
C HIS A 64 20.40 -8.13 4.86
N LEU A 65 19.70 -7.29 4.10
CA LEU A 65 19.88 -7.28 2.66
C LEU A 65 21.33 -6.91 2.37
N TYR A 66 22.06 -7.82 1.72
CA TYR A 66 23.48 -7.66 1.37
C TYR A 66 24.44 -7.58 2.57
N GLY A 67 24.02 -8.01 3.76
CA GLY A 67 24.85 -7.96 4.96
C GLY A 67 24.97 -6.57 5.60
N TRP A 68 24.11 -5.62 5.23
CA TRP A 68 24.05 -4.29 5.84
C TRP A 68 22.75 -4.08 6.59
N THR A 69 22.86 -3.46 7.76
CA THR A 69 21.76 -2.91 8.56
C THR A 69 21.60 -1.43 8.28
N MET A 70 20.44 -0.87 8.65
CA MET A 70 20.24 0.58 8.56
C MET A 70 21.19 1.34 9.49
N ASP A 71 21.50 0.82 10.68
CA ASP A 71 22.42 1.46 11.62
C ASP A 71 23.85 1.53 11.06
N GLU A 72 24.31 0.46 10.38
CA GLU A 72 25.60 0.47 9.69
C GLU A 72 25.62 1.49 8.55
N ILE A 73 24.53 1.64 7.79
CA ILE A 73 24.43 2.66 6.75
C ILE A 73 24.54 4.06 7.35
N VAL A 74 23.73 4.36 8.37
CA VAL A 74 23.73 5.67 9.05
C VAL A 74 25.11 5.98 9.61
N SER A 75 25.84 4.98 10.13
CA SER A 75 27.22 5.15 10.62
C SER A 75 28.20 5.60 9.53
N LYS A 76 27.92 5.29 8.26
CA LYS A 76 28.79 5.60 7.11
C LYS A 76 28.37 6.86 6.36
N ILE A 77 27.07 7.07 6.15
CA ILE A 77 26.56 8.18 5.32
C ILE A 77 26.00 9.35 6.14
N GLY A 78 25.88 9.19 7.46
CA GLY A 78 25.22 10.14 8.35
C GLY A 78 23.69 10.04 8.32
N THR A 79 23.01 11.08 8.81
CA THR A 79 21.55 11.06 9.02
C THR A 79 20.74 11.57 7.82
N LYS A 80 21.40 12.03 6.76
CA LYS A 80 20.74 12.57 5.57
C LYS A 80 20.46 11.46 4.57
N ASN A 81 19.32 11.54 3.88
CA ASN A 81 18.93 10.64 2.78
C ASN A 81 18.73 9.16 3.16
N ASN A 82 18.59 8.83 4.46
CA ASN A 82 18.39 7.45 4.92
C ASN A 82 17.13 6.79 4.33
N CYS A 83 16.06 7.55 4.11
CA CYS A 83 14.83 7.05 3.49
C CYS A 83 15.05 6.56 2.06
N THR A 84 16.04 7.11 1.34
CA THR A 84 16.42 6.64 0.00
C THR A 84 16.93 5.20 0.07
N PHE A 85 17.82 4.91 1.03
CA PHE A 85 18.37 3.55 1.23
C PHE A 85 17.31 2.60 1.79
N CYS A 86 16.61 3.01 2.85
CA CYS A 86 15.54 2.21 3.46
C CYS A 86 14.46 1.84 2.43
N GLY A 87 14.05 2.77 1.56
CA GLY A 87 13.06 2.51 0.51
C GLY A 87 13.55 1.54 -0.55
N VAL A 88 14.83 1.60 -0.95
CA VAL A 88 15.42 0.60 -1.87
C VAL A 88 15.46 -0.78 -1.20
N PHE A 89 15.95 -0.85 0.04
CA PHE A 89 16.09 -2.10 0.76
C PHE A 89 14.74 -2.77 1.01
N ARG A 90 13.75 -2.02 1.50
CA ARG A 90 12.40 -2.54 1.74
C ARG A 90 11.78 -3.12 0.47
N ARG A 91 11.90 -2.43 -0.67
CA ARG A 91 11.40 -2.95 -1.96
C ARG A 91 12.12 -4.23 -2.37
N GLN A 92 13.44 -4.30 -2.24
CA GLN A 92 14.21 -5.49 -2.58
C GLN A 92 13.96 -6.67 -1.63
N ALA A 93 13.70 -6.42 -0.34
CA ALA A 93 13.27 -7.46 0.61
C ALA A 93 11.94 -8.07 0.17
N LEU A 94 10.96 -7.22 -0.14
CA LEU A 94 9.64 -7.66 -0.56
C LEU A 94 9.69 -8.44 -1.88
N ASP A 95 10.45 -7.95 -2.86
CA ASP A 95 10.61 -8.60 -4.17
C ASP A 95 11.27 -9.99 -4.06
N ARG A 96 12.40 -10.09 -3.34
CA ARG A 96 13.06 -11.37 -3.07
C ARG A 96 12.20 -12.30 -2.24
N GLY A 97 11.50 -11.75 -1.25
CA GLY A 97 10.57 -12.47 -0.41
C GLY A 97 9.47 -13.15 -1.21
N ALA A 98 8.85 -12.39 -2.13
CA ALA A 98 7.86 -12.92 -3.05
C ALA A 98 8.43 -14.06 -3.89
N LEU A 99 9.64 -13.91 -4.43
CA LEU A 99 10.31 -14.96 -5.21
C LEU A 99 10.59 -16.23 -4.38
N MET A 100 11.09 -16.08 -3.16
CA MET A 100 11.40 -17.20 -2.26
C MET A 100 10.15 -17.99 -1.87
N LEU A 101 9.00 -17.32 -1.75
CA LEU A 101 7.71 -17.93 -1.44
C LEU A 101 7.00 -18.48 -2.68
N GLY A 102 7.57 -18.31 -3.88
CA GLY A 102 6.91 -18.67 -5.14
C GLY A 102 5.65 -17.85 -5.42
N ALA A 103 5.55 -16.63 -4.87
CA ALA A 103 4.42 -15.74 -5.10
C ALA A 103 4.51 -15.12 -6.50
N ASN A 104 3.36 -15.04 -7.17
CA ASN A 104 3.24 -14.45 -8.50
C ASN A 104 2.89 -12.95 -8.48
N LYS A 105 2.41 -12.44 -7.34
CA LYS A 105 1.98 -11.06 -7.17
C LYS A 105 2.38 -10.54 -5.79
N LEU A 106 2.80 -9.28 -5.73
CA LEU A 106 3.09 -8.56 -4.49
C LEU A 106 2.07 -7.43 -4.30
N VAL A 107 1.47 -7.36 -3.10
CA VAL A 107 0.43 -6.38 -2.77
C VAL A 107 0.96 -5.45 -1.69
N THR A 108 0.79 -4.15 -1.89
CA THR A 108 1.19 -3.12 -0.92
C THR A 108 -0.03 -2.32 -0.46
N GLY A 109 0.06 -1.70 0.72
CA GLY A 109 -1.05 -0.99 1.35
C GLY A 109 -1.17 0.48 0.97
N HIS A 110 -0.73 0.90 -0.23
CA HIS A 110 -0.87 2.28 -0.67
C HIS A 110 -2.35 2.63 -0.84
N ASN A 111 -2.77 3.77 -0.31
CA ASN A 111 -4.13 4.28 -0.41
C ASN A 111 -4.25 5.38 -1.48
N ALA A 112 -5.45 5.94 -1.64
CA ALA A 112 -5.71 6.97 -2.63
C ALA A 112 -4.91 8.27 -2.39
N ASP A 113 -4.66 8.62 -1.14
CA ASP A 113 -3.92 9.83 -0.77
C ASP A 113 -2.43 9.67 -1.10
N ASP A 114 -1.83 8.49 -0.84
CA ASP A 114 -0.45 8.19 -1.23
C ASP A 114 -0.22 8.37 -2.74
N MET A 115 -1.20 7.93 -3.54
CA MET A 115 -1.17 8.07 -5.00
C MET A 115 -1.35 9.53 -5.43
N ALA A 116 -2.30 10.24 -4.84
CA ALA A 116 -2.54 11.65 -5.12
C ALA A 116 -1.32 12.53 -4.77
N GLU A 117 -0.71 12.30 -3.61
CA GLU A 117 0.51 12.97 -3.16
C GLU A 117 1.65 12.71 -4.15
N THR A 118 1.87 11.45 -4.54
CA THR A 118 2.93 11.07 -5.47
C THR A 118 2.75 11.74 -6.84
N ILE A 119 1.52 11.76 -7.38
CA ILE A 119 1.19 12.41 -8.65
C ILE A 119 1.47 13.91 -8.55
N LEU A 120 0.96 14.56 -7.50
CA LEU A 120 1.13 16.01 -7.30
C LEU A 120 2.61 16.39 -7.16
N MET A 121 3.38 15.63 -6.37
CA MET A 121 4.81 15.87 -6.18
C MET A 121 5.59 15.74 -7.49
N ASN A 122 5.30 14.73 -8.31
CA ASN A 122 5.99 14.54 -9.59
C ASN A 122 5.59 15.61 -10.62
N LEU A 123 4.33 16.04 -10.63
CA LEU A 123 3.87 17.16 -11.45
C LEU A 123 4.61 18.46 -11.09
N LEU A 124 4.65 18.81 -9.80
CA LEU A 124 5.32 20.03 -9.32
C LEU A 124 6.83 20.03 -9.57
N ARG A 125 7.47 18.86 -9.58
CA ARG A 125 8.89 18.70 -9.91
C ARG A 125 9.17 18.65 -11.42
N GLY A 126 8.14 18.58 -12.27
CA GLY A 126 8.30 18.38 -13.71
C GLY A 126 8.87 17.01 -14.08
N ASP A 127 8.76 16.00 -13.20
CA ASP A 127 9.28 14.64 -13.45
C ASP A 127 8.27 13.82 -14.25
N ILE A 128 8.18 14.10 -15.55
CA ILE A 128 7.23 13.47 -16.48
C ILE A 128 7.44 11.96 -16.55
N ALA A 129 8.69 11.49 -16.49
CA ALA A 129 9.03 10.07 -16.55
C ALA A 129 8.50 9.29 -15.36
N ARG A 130 8.51 9.87 -14.14
CA ARG A 130 7.89 9.25 -12.97
C ARG A 130 6.38 9.38 -12.97
N LEU A 131 5.85 10.53 -13.41
CA LEU A 131 4.41 10.80 -13.43
C LEU A 131 3.63 9.71 -14.17
N GLN A 132 4.10 9.29 -15.36
CA GLN A 132 3.45 8.24 -16.15
C GLN A 132 3.36 6.89 -15.39
N ARG A 133 4.40 6.54 -14.61
CA ARG A 133 4.43 5.28 -13.84
C ARG A 133 3.62 5.36 -12.55
N SER A 134 3.55 6.53 -11.94
CA SER A 134 2.87 6.77 -10.66
C SER A 134 1.35 6.77 -10.74
N ALA A 135 0.75 6.78 -11.94
CA ALA A 135 -0.71 6.79 -12.11
C ALA A 135 -1.34 5.39 -12.22
N THR A 136 -0.54 4.32 -12.23
CA THR A 136 -1.04 2.95 -12.45
C THR A 136 -1.09 2.18 -11.14
N ILE A 137 -2.22 1.53 -10.86
CA ILE A 137 -2.45 0.72 -9.64
C ILE A 137 -1.71 -0.63 -9.71
N VAL A 138 -1.53 -1.18 -10.92
CA VAL A 138 -0.86 -2.46 -11.18
C VAL A 138 0.35 -2.22 -12.08
N THR A 139 1.48 -2.86 -11.79
CA THR A 139 2.71 -2.75 -12.57
C THR A 139 3.31 -4.13 -12.84
N GLY A 140 4.11 -4.28 -13.91
CA GLY A 140 4.85 -5.51 -14.22
C GLY A 140 4.05 -6.62 -14.91
N TRP A 141 3.53 -6.35 -16.12
CA TRP A 141 2.77 -7.29 -16.96
C TRP A 141 3.61 -8.47 -17.47
#